data_AF-A0A7S3X8E1-F1
#
_entry.id   AF-A0A7S3X8E1-F1
#
_cell.length_a   1.000
_cell.length_b   1.000
_cell.length_c   1.000
_cell.angle_alpha   90.00
_cell.angle_beta   90.00
_cell.angle_gamma   90.00
#
_symmetry.space_group_name_H-M   'P 1'
#
loop_
_entity.id
_entity.type
_entity.pdbx_description
1 polymer ?
#
loop_
_entity_poly.entity_id
_entity_poly.type
_entity_poly.pdbx_seq_one_letter_code
_entity_poly.pdbx_strand_id
1 'polypeptide(L)'
;SIPQCWRFETTQRGRKREHYQWNMDIVGVPSIYAEAELLSAICAFFESIGITSNDVGLKVNSRKVLGAVIKAAGVPDDRFAETCVIIDKQDKIGAEEVKKEMREKIGLSEEVAQRIVAATGARTLEEFATLAGVGESPEVIEM
;
A
#
# COMPACT_ATOMS: atom_id res chain seq x y z
N SER A 1 14.61 -11.72 12.24
CA SER A 1 16.04 -11.93 11.91
C SER A 1 16.68 -10.61 11.49
N ILE A 2 18.03 -10.52 11.45
CA ILE A 2 18.74 -9.33 10.91
C ILE A 2 19.74 -9.76 9.82
N PRO A 3 19.26 -10.26 8.66
CA PRO A 3 20.14 -10.66 7.57
C PRO A 3 20.80 -9.48 6.85
N GLN A 4 21.96 -9.74 6.25
CA GLN A 4 22.56 -8.90 5.21
C GLN A 4 21.94 -9.29 3.86
N CYS A 5 21.18 -8.37 3.27
CA CYS A 5 20.50 -8.53 1.99
C CYS A 5 21.31 -7.89 0.86
N TRP A 6 21.26 -8.48 -0.33
CA TRP A 6 22.01 -8.04 -1.51
C TRP A 6 21.09 -7.71 -2.68
N ARG A 7 21.43 -6.68 -3.45
CA ARG A 7 20.74 -6.33 -4.71
C ARG A 7 21.74 -6.05 -5.82
N PHE A 8 21.52 -6.66 -6.98
CA PHE A 8 22.33 -6.44 -8.17
C PHE A 8 21.69 -5.37 -9.05
N GLU A 9 21.99 -4.11 -8.76
CA GLU A 9 21.56 -2.94 -9.53
C GLU A 9 22.74 -1.98 -9.77
N THR A 10 22.61 -1.07 -10.74
CA THR A 10 23.56 0.02 -10.96
C THR A 10 23.57 0.92 -9.72
N THR A 11 24.72 1.03 -9.06
CA THR A 11 24.89 1.81 -7.84
C THR A 11 24.60 3.29 -8.11
N GLN A 12 23.67 3.87 -7.37
CA GLN A 12 23.41 5.31 -7.36
C GLN A 12 23.76 5.88 -5.98
N ARG A 13 23.85 7.21 -5.85
CA ARG A 13 24.08 7.84 -4.54
C ARG A 13 22.98 7.41 -3.56
N GLY A 14 23.37 6.77 -2.45
CA GLY A 14 22.45 6.23 -1.45
C GLY A 14 21.90 4.83 -1.73
N ARG A 15 22.15 4.25 -2.92
CA ARG A 15 21.77 2.88 -3.28
C ARG A 15 22.98 1.95 -3.28
N LYS A 16 23.26 1.35 -2.12
CA LYS A 16 24.30 0.33 -1.96
C LYS A 16 23.81 -1.03 -2.49
N ARG A 17 24.76 -1.92 -2.81
CA ARG A 17 24.48 -3.31 -3.21
C ARG A 17 24.13 -4.23 -2.05
N GLU A 18 24.28 -3.74 -0.81
CA GLU A 18 23.99 -4.47 0.42
C GLU A 18 23.34 -3.56 1.48
N HIS A 19 22.51 -4.15 2.34
CA HIS A 19 22.00 -3.54 3.56
C HIS A 19 21.60 -4.60 4.59
N TYR A 20 21.56 -4.22 5.87
CA TYR A 20 20.95 -5.05 6.92
C TYR A 20 19.45 -4.74 7.02
N GLN A 21 18.64 -5.78 7.14
CA GLN A 21 17.20 -5.67 7.25
C GLN A 21 16.72 -6.33 8.54
N TRP A 22 16.05 -5.58 9.41
CA TRP A 22 15.37 -6.16 10.56
C TRP A 22 14.02 -6.72 10.11
N ASN A 23 13.91 -8.04 10.06
CA ASN A 23 12.67 -8.76 9.71
C ASN A 23 12.01 -9.28 11.00
N MET A 24 10.72 -9.02 11.14
CA MET A 24 9.87 -9.57 12.19
C MET A 24 8.66 -10.21 11.54
N ASP A 25 8.42 -11.47 11.86
CA ASP A 25 7.32 -12.26 11.30
C ASP A 25 6.64 -13.01 12.44
N ILE A 26 5.31 -12.97 12.48
CA ILE A 26 4.48 -13.78 13.39
C ILE A 26 3.76 -14.79 12.52
N VAL A 27 3.97 -16.08 12.79
CA VAL A 27 3.39 -17.17 12.00
C VAL A 27 2.38 -17.94 12.85
N GLY A 28 1.23 -18.28 12.25
CA GLY A 28 0.20 -19.10 12.88
C GLY A 28 -0.89 -18.32 13.62
N VAL A 29 -0.96 -17.00 13.47
CA VAL A 29 -1.98 -16.13 14.07
C VAL A 29 -2.90 -15.61 12.96
N PRO A 30 -4.18 -16.01 12.91
CA PRO A 30 -5.11 -15.61 11.84
C PRO A 30 -5.78 -14.24 12.06
N SER A 31 -5.61 -13.65 13.25
CA SER A 31 -6.24 -12.40 13.68
C SER A 31 -5.33 -11.19 13.49
N ILE A 32 -5.93 -10.00 13.39
CA ILE A 32 -5.25 -8.69 13.27
C ILE A 32 -4.25 -8.37 14.40
N TYR A 33 -4.30 -9.11 15.51
CA TYR A 33 -3.37 -8.95 16.63
C TYR A 33 -1.91 -9.14 16.21
N ALA A 34 -1.63 -9.98 15.21
CA ALA A 34 -0.25 -10.16 14.72
C ALA A 34 0.27 -8.86 14.08
N GLU A 35 -0.52 -8.24 13.21
CA GLU A 35 -0.19 -6.98 12.57
C GLU A 35 -0.08 -5.85 13.59
N ALA A 36 -1.00 -5.79 14.57
CA ALA A 36 -0.96 -4.80 15.64
C ALA A 36 0.32 -4.91 16.49
N GLU A 37 0.74 -6.12 16.84
CA GLU A 37 1.97 -6.38 17.60
C GLU A 37 3.21 -5.96 16.80
N LEU A 38 3.27 -6.29 15.50
CA LEU A 38 4.37 -5.88 14.62
C LEU A 38 4.47 -4.35 14.51
N LEU A 39 3.33 -3.65 14.36
CA LEU A 39 3.31 -2.19 14.34
C LEU A 39 3.72 -1.60 15.68
N SER A 40 3.27 -2.19 16.79
CA SER A 40 3.65 -1.77 18.14
C SER A 40 5.16 -1.92 18.38
N ALA A 41 5.77 -3.03 17.93
CA ALA A 41 7.20 -3.24 18.04
C ALA A 41 8.02 -2.20 17.24
N ILE A 42 7.53 -1.79 16.07
CA ILE A 42 8.15 -0.72 15.26
C ILE A 42 8.06 0.62 16.00
N CYS A 43 6.89 0.97 16.55
CA CYS A 43 6.71 2.19 17.34
C CYS A 43 7.63 2.20 18.58
N ALA A 44 7.66 1.11 19.35
CA ALA A 44 8.51 0.97 20.52
C ALA A 44 10.01 1.12 20.18
N PHE A 45 10.44 0.57 19.03
CA PHE A 45 11.80 0.77 18.55
C PHE A 45 12.08 2.25 18.25
N PHE A 46 11.20 2.95 17.52
CA PHE A 46 11.38 4.37 17.22
C PHE A 46 11.46 5.23 18.48
N GLU A 47 10.56 5.00 19.44
CA GLU A 47 10.58 5.69 20.73
C GLU A 47 11.89 5.44 21.49
N SER A 48 12.40 4.20 21.47
CA SER A 48 13.66 3.85 22.15
C SER A 48 14.89 4.59 21.61
N ILE A 49 14.84 5.05 20.36
CA ILE A 49 15.92 5.83 19.72
C ILE A 49 15.60 7.32 19.62
N GLY A 50 14.53 7.77 20.26
CA GLY A 50 14.13 9.19 20.34
C GLY A 50 13.43 9.73 19.09
N ILE A 51 12.95 8.86 18.20
CA ILE A 51 12.11 9.24 17.06
C ILE A 51 10.66 9.27 17.53
N THR A 52 9.99 10.40 17.28
CA THR A 52 8.62 10.65 17.75
C THR A 52 7.60 10.56 16.62
N SER A 53 6.31 10.58 16.98
CA SER A 53 5.21 10.65 16.01
C SER A 53 5.20 11.94 15.16
N ASN A 54 5.99 12.94 15.52
CA ASN A 54 6.18 14.14 14.70
C ASN A 54 7.21 13.93 13.58
N ASP A 55 8.08 12.93 13.73
CA ASP A 55 9.17 12.64 12.82
C ASP A 55 8.79 11.56 11.79
N VAL A 56 7.97 10.59 12.21
CA VAL A 56 7.58 9.43 11.40
C VAL A 56 6.10 9.13 11.49
N GLY A 57 5.57 8.50 10.45
CA GLY A 57 4.21 7.98 10.40
C GLY A 57 4.17 6.62 9.71
N LEU A 58 3.22 5.78 10.13
CA LEU A 58 2.98 4.46 9.55
C LEU A 58 1.75 4.53 8.64
N LYS A 59 1.94 4.24 7.35
CA LYS A 59 0.83 4.09 6.40
C LYS A 59 0.34 2.64 6.43
N VAL A 60 -0.93 2.43 6.74
CA VAL A 60 -1.56 1.10 6.79
C VAL A 60 -2.55 0.97 5.63
N ASN A 61 -2.54 -0.17 4.96
CA ASN A 61 -3.48 -0.50 3.90
C ASN A 61 -3.78 -2.00 3.90
N SER A 62 -4.95 -2.38 3.39
CA SER A 62 -5.35 -3.77 3.19
C SER A 62 -5.54 -4.08 1.71
N ARG A 63 -4.87 -5.15 1.27
CA ARG A 63 -5.02 -5.65 -0.11
C ARG A 63 -6.46 -6.10 -0.41
N LYS A 64 -7.21 -6.57 0.61
CA LYS A 64 -8.62 -6.96 0.45
C LYS A 64 -9.49 -5.75 0.15
N VAL A 65 -9.29 -4.66 0.90
CA VAL A 65 -10.00 -3.40 0.68
C VAL A 65 -9.69 -2.86 -0.72
N LEU A 66 -8.41 -2.78 -1.11
CA LEU A 66 -8.04 -2.35 -2.46
C LEU A 66 -8.63 -3.27 -3.55
N GLY A 67 -8.71 -4.58 -3.28
CA GLY A 67 -9.43 -5.58 -4.07
C GLY A 67 -10.88 -5.21 -4.31
N ALA A 68 -11.61 -4.94 -3.23
CA ALA A 68 -13.01 -4.54 -3.30
C ALA A 68 -13.20 -3.26 -4.12
N VAL A 69 -12.34 -2.25 -3.93
CA VAL A 69 -12.40 -0.99 -4.71
C VAL A 69 -12.20 -1.23 -6.20
N ILE A 70 -11.16 -1.97 -6.57
CA ILE A 70 -10.80 -2.23 -7.96
C ILE A 70 -11.90 -3.07 -8.64
N LYS A 71 -12.45 -4.06 -7.92
CA LYS A 71 -13.56 -4.88 -8.41
C LYS A 71 -14.85 -4.07 -8.58
N ALA A 72 -15.20 -3.23 -7.60
CA ALA A 72 -16.35 -2.34 -7.69
C ALA A 72 -16.22 -1.32 -8.83
N ALA A 73 -14.98 -0.96 -9.19
CA ALA A 73 -14.70 -0.11 -10.33
C ALA A 73 -14.76 -0.84 -11.69
N GLY A 74 -15.06 -2.15 -11.71
CA GLY A 74 -15.26 -2.93 -12.93
C GLY A 74 -13.99 -3.50 -13.55
N VAL A 75 -12.88 -3.54 -12.80
CA VAL A 75 -11.63 -4.14 -13.27
C VAL A 75 -11.71 -5.67 -13.13
N PRO A 76 -11.41 -6.43 -14.19
CA PRO A 76 -11.33 -7.89 -14.12
C PRO A 76 -10.25 -8.41 -13.16
N ASP A 77 -10.52 -9.55 -12.51
CA ASP A 77 -9.63 -10.13 -11.49
C ASP A 77 -8.23 -10.49 -12.03
N ASP A 78 -8.11 -10.84 -13.31
CA ASP A 78 -6.83 -11.16 -13.99
C ASP A 78 -5.90 -9.94 -14.11
N ARG A 79 -6.46 -8.72 -14.07
CA ARG A 79 -5.70 -7.46 -14.14
C ARG A 79 -5.46 -6.82 -12.78
N PHE A 80 -5.93 -7.43 -11.69
CA PHE A 80 -5.79 -6.89 -10.35
C PHE A 80 -4.33 -6.66 -9.95
N ALA A 81 -3.46 -7.66 -10.16
CA ALA A 81 -2.05 -7.57 -9.78
C ALA A 81 -1.31 -6.46 -10.53
N GLU A 82 -1.56 -6.34 -11.84
CA GLU A 82 -0.99 -5.27 -12.67
C GLU A 82 -1.49 -3.89 -12.22
N THR A 83 -2.77 -3.78 -11.88
CA THR A 83 -3.37 -2.56 -11.32
C THR A 83 -2.70 -2.14 -10.01
N CYS A 84 -2.45 -3.08 -9.08
CA CYS A 84 -1.73 -2.78 -7.85
C CYS A 84 -0.30 -2.27 -8.10
N VAL A 85 0.41 -2.85 -9.08
CA VAL A 85 1.77 -2.40 -9.45
C VAL A 85 1.74 -0.98 -10.01
N ILE A 86 0.73 -0.61 -10.80
CA ILE A 86 0.58 0.74 -11.34
C ILE A 86 0.25 1.74 -10.22
N ILE A 87 -0.59 1.35 -9.26
CA ILE A 87 -0.92 2.18 -8.08
C ILE A 87 0.33 2.44 -7.21
N ASP A 88 1.21 1.44 -7.00
CA ASP A 88 2.45 1.60 -6.21
C ASP A 88 3.39 2.67 -6.80
N LYS A 89 3.28 2.94 -8.11
CA LYS A 89 4.05 4.00 -8.76
C LYS A 89 3.52 5.40 -8.49
N GLN A 90 2.32 5.56 -7.92
CA GLN A 90 1.67 6.86 -7.76
C GLN A 90 2.54 7.86 -6.99
N ASP A 91 3.22 7.41 -5.93
CA ASP A 91 4.14 8.24 -5.14
C ASP A 91 5.38 8.69 -5.94
N LYS A 92 5.71 8.01 -7.04
CA LYS A 92 6.91 8.26 -7.86
C LYS A 92 6.64 9.04 -9.15
N ILE A 93 5.58 8.68 -9.87
CA ILE A 93 5.28 9.23 -11.21
C ILE A 93 4.10 10.20 -11.22
N GLY A 94 3.34 10.28 -10.12
CA GLY A 94 2.21 11.19 -9.98
C GLY A 94 0.89 10.66 -10.56
N ALA A 95 -0.22 11.29 -10.14
CA ALA A 95 -1.59 10.87 -10.44
C ALA A 95 -1.93 10.83 -11.94
N GLU A 96 -1.46 11.83 -12.71
CA GLU A 96 -1.77 11.91 -14.15
C GLU A 96 -1.13 10.78 -14.95
N GLU A 97 0.15 10.46 -14.69
CA GLU A 97 0.84 9.36 -15.38
C GLU A 97 0.29 7.99 -14.94
N VAL A 98 -0.14 7.84 -13.69
CA VAL A 98 -0.83 6.62 -13.23
C VAL A 98 -2.14 6.41 -13.99
N LYS A 99 -2.97 7.46 -14.14
CA LYS A 99 -4.21 7.38 -14.92
C LYS A 99 -3.94 7.00 -16.36
N LYS A 100 -2.89 7.57 -16.96
CA LYS A 100 -2.46 7.22 -18.31
C LYS A 100 -2.01 5.76 -18.42
N GLU A 101 -1.16 5.27 -17.51
CA GLU A 101 -0.75 3.86 -17.50
C GLU A 101 -1.95 2.91 -17.33
N MET A 102 -2.90 3.25 -16.46
CA MET A 102 -4.13 2.48 -16.26
C MET A 102 -4.98 2.40 -17.53
N ARG A 103 -5.09 3.49 -18.28
CA ARG A 103 -5.83 3.52 -19.55
C ARG A 103 -5.12 2.76 -20.65
N GLU A 104 -3.82 2.97 -20.82
CA GLU A 104 -3.06 2.39 -21.93
C GLU A 104 -2.76 0.90 -21.75
N LYS A 105 -2.48 0.45 -20.52
CA LYS A 105 -2.10 -0.95 -20.25
C LYS A 105 -3.29 -1.80 -19.82
N ILE A 106 -4.12 -1.28 -18.93
CA ILE A 106 -5.25 -2.04 -18.35
C ILE A 106 -6.53 -1.80 -19.14
N GLY A 107 -6.61 -0.73 -19.95
CA GLY A 107 -7.81 -0.42 -20.73
C GLY A 107 -8.96 0.10 -19.88
N LEU A 108 -8.67 0.71 -18.73
CA LEU A 108 -9.68 1.29 -17.85
C LEU A 108 -10.25 2.58 -18.44
N SER A 109 -11.50 2.90 -18.10
CA SER A 109 -12.09 4.20 -18.44
C SER A 109 -11.45 5.33 -17.62
N GLU A 110 -11.53 6.55 -18.11
CA GLU A 110 -11.01 7.74 -17.41
C GLU A 110 -11.67 7.89 -16.03
N GLU A 111 -12.98 7.65 -15.96
CA GLU A 111 -13.76 7.77 -14.72
C GLU A 111 -13.32 6.75 -13.67
N VAL A 112 -13.03 5.52 -14.10
CA VAL A 112 -12.55 4.44 -13.23
C VAL A 112 -11.14 4.73 -12.73
N ALA A 113 -10.24 5.14 -13.64
CA ALA A 113 -8.86 5.50 -13.26
C ALA A 113 -8.84 6.69 -12.29
N GLN A 114 -9.66 7.72 -12.54
CA GLN A 114 -9.79 8.87 -11.66
C GLN A 114 -10.33 8.48 -10.27
N ARG A 115 -11.31 7.58 -10.20
CA ARG A 115 -11.86 7.11 -8.92
C ARG A 115 -10.83 6.34 -8.10
N ILE A 116 -10.10 5.42 -8.74
CA ILE A 116 -9.04 4.64 -8.07
C ILE A 116 -7.96 5.57 -7.53
N VAL A 117 -7.47 6.51 -8.35
CA VAL A 117 -6.42 7.45 -7.96
C VAL A 117 -6.87 8.42 -6.86
N ALA A 118 -8.15 8.83 -6.87
CA ALA A 118 -8.72 9.66 -5.81
C ALA A 118 -8.83 8.87 -4.50
N ALA A 119 -9.32 7.63 -4.55
CA ALA A 119 -9.43 6.78 -3.37
C ALA A 119 -8.06 6.48 -2.75
N THR A 120 -7.05 6.15 -3.55
CA THR A 120 -5.69 5.87 -3.05
C THR A 120 -4.97 7.10 -2.49
N GLY A 121 -5.44 8.31 -2.85
CA GLY A 121 -4.96 9.58 -2.31
C GLY A 121 -5.67 10.05 -1.04
N ALA A 122 -6.72 9.35 -0.59
CA ALA A 122 -7.47 9.69 0.61
C ALA A 122 -6.58 9.64 1.86
N ARG A 123 -6.84 10.56 2.80
CA ARG A 123 -6.06 10.65 4.05
C ARG A 123 -6.80 10.11 5.26
N THR A 124 -8.12 9.94 5.13
CA THR A 124 -8.97 9.35 6.16
C THR A 124 -9.71 8.14 5.64
N LEU A 125 -10.10 7.26 6.55
CA LEU A 125 -10.87 6.06 6.22
C LEU A 125 -12.25 6.43 5.65
N GLU A 126 -12.85 7.51 6.14
CA GLU A 126 -14.15 8.03 5.70
C GLU A 126 -14.09 8.58 4.26
N GLU A 127 -13.05 9.37 3.96
CA GLU A 127 -12.78 9.84 2.60
C GLU A 127 -12.55 8.66 1.67
N PHE A 128 -11.76 7.68 2.10
CA PHE A 128 -11.50 6.47 1.33
C PHE A 128 -12.81 5.72 1.03
N ALA A 129 -13.61 5.43 2.05
CA ALA A 129 -14.87 4.69 1.90
C ALA A 129 -15.85 5.39 0.96
N THR A 130 -15.93 6.72 1.06
CA THR A 130 -16.78 7.56 0.20
C THR A 130 -16.30 7.55 -1.25
N LEU A 131 -15.00 7.77 -1.48
CA LEU A 131 -14.41 7.86 -2.82
C LEU A 131 -14.36 6.50 -3.52
N ALA A 132 -14.13 5.44 -2.76
CA ALA A 132 -14.07 4.08 -3.27
C ALA A 132 -15.44 3.46 -3.51
N GLY A 133 -16.52 4.01 -2.94
CA GLY A 133 -17.89 3.52 -3.13
C GLY A 133 -18.13 2.13 -2.52
N VAL A 134 -17.33 1.74 -1.52
CA VAL A 134 -17.33 0.41 -0.88
C VAL A 134 -17.67 0.47 0.61
N GLY A 135 -18.28 1.56 1.08
CA GLY A 135 -18.65 1.72 2.50
C GLY A 135 -19.52 0.59 3.08
N GLU A 136 -20.18 -0.20 2.24
CA GLU A 136 -21.01 -1.36 2.63
C GLU A 136 -20.37 -2.73 2.28
N SER A 137 -19.14 -2.77 1.76
CA SER A 137 -18.49 -4.02 1.38
C SER A 137 -18.08 -4.81 2.64
N PRO A 138 -18.36 -6.12 2.74
CA PRO A 138 -17.97 -6.94 3.89
C PRO A 138 -16.49 -6.81 4.25
N GLU A 139 -15.63 -6.68 3.25
CA GLU A 139 -14.18 -6.53 3.39
C GLU A 139 -13.74 -5.20 4.03
N VAL A 140 -14.62 -4.19 4.02
CA VAL A 140 -14.41 -2.88 4.66
C VAL A 140 -15.02 -2.86 6.06
N ILE A 141 -16.09 -3.62 6.29
CA ILE A 141 -16.77 -3.73 7.59
C ILE A 141 -16.02 -4.67 8.55
N GLU A 142 -15.36 -5.71 8.03
CA GLU A 142 -14.57 -6.68 8.82
C GLU A 142 -13.13 -6.24 9.15
N MET A 143 -12.70 -5.07 8.65
CA MET A 143 -11.35 -4.54 8.87
C MET A 143 -11.29 -3.63 10.11
#